data_AF-A0A534PAV2-F1
#
_entry.id   AF-A0A534PAV2-F1
#
_cell.length_a   1.000
_cell.length_b   1.000
_cell.length_c   1.000
_cell.angle_alpha   90.00
_cell.angle_beta   90.00
_cell.angle_gamma   90.00
#
_symmetry.space_group_name_H-M   'P 1'
#
loop_
_entity.id
_entity.type
_entity.pdbx_description
1 polymer ?
#
loop_
_entity_poly.entity_id
_entity_poly.type
_entity_poly.pdbx_seq_one_letter_code
_entity_poly.pdbx_strand_id
1 'polypeptide(L)'
;MNCMKRRRLLALALAVAAAACDAAHEAASDELTIVVQGDRRELEQQDRALHEREEALTKEKTQLDTRIAELARGLKAAADAQQKARLEEELRRNQDLEGQINVRASALQAQKSEVEARKQAIDADAQKVAQAALVARQAAVVAREAKVAEREGQLAQILKDIDVRGKDISVREKDVALREKAVSAFERQGPPPEYRDPRTVPKAAAVEKKHRELLADLESRGILISDLPPEIQPLNANVFAAKRQGDFSRAWDLIGQLTKVMARLKVDQKFVEQKMVRLQGARGSAKLSDDQRGEVEKLLREVTAAFSDGHYDKANKGLNRIAVILDAGVASG
;
A
#
# COMPACT_ATOMS: atom_id res chain seq x y z
N MET A 1 -7.20 15.10 29.42
CA MET A 1 -6.21 14.91 28.32
C MET A 1 -4.84 14.35 28.74
N ASN A 2 -4.56 14.11 30.04
CA ASN A 2 -3.22 13.64 30.49
C ASN A 2 -3.03 12.10 30.50
N CYS A 3 -4.10 11.31 30.38
CA CYS A 3 -4.02 9.85 30.47
C CYS A 3 -3.52 9.18 29.16
N MET A 4 -3.84 9.76 28.00
CA MET A 4 -3.40 9.23 26.69
C MET A 4 -1.91 9.48 26.41
N LYS A 5 -1.35 10.62 26.86
CA LYS A 5 0.09 10.91 26.69
C LYS A 5 0.97 9.96 27.51
N ARG A 6 0.55 9.59 28.72
CA ARG A 6 1.29 8.63 29.56
C ARG A 6 1.30 7.22 28.97
N ARG A 7 0.18 6.75 28.37
CA ARG A 7 0.13 5.44 27.70
C ARG A 7 1.02 5.39 26.44
N ARG A 8 1.10 6.47 25.67
CA ARG A 8 1.98 6.53 24.48
C ARG A 8 3.46 6.54 24.84
N LEU A 9 3.84 7.24 25.92
CA LEU A 9 5.22 7.25 26.42
C LEU A 9 5.65 5.88 26.97
N LEU A 10 4.75 5.16 27.68
CA LEU A 10 5.05 3.82 28.17
C LEU A 10 5.19 2.79 27.03
N ALA A 11 4.34 2.88 26.00
CA ALA A 11 4.42 2.00 24.84
C ALA A 11 5.70 2.23 24.01
N LEU A 12 6.16 3.48 23.91
CA LEU A 12 7.41 3.80 23.21
C LEU A 12 8.64 3.27 23.98
N ALA A 13 8.64 3.39 25.32
CA ALA A 13 9.72 2.87 26.16
C ALA A 13 9.81 1.32 26.12
N LEU A 14 8.66 0.63 26.07
CA LEU A 14 8.61 -0.83 25.93
C LEU A 14 9.05 -1.32 24.54
N ALA A 15 8.77 -0.56 23.47
CA ALA A 15 9.22 -0.89 22.12
C ALA A 15 10.73 -0.72 21.94
N VAL A 16 11.34 0.29 22.57
CA VAL A 16 12.80 0.51 22.53
C VAL A 16 13.55 -0.53 23.36
N ALA A 17 13.00 -0.98 24.49
CA ALA A 17 13.58 -2.05 25.30
C ALA A 17 13.55 -3.42 24.59
N ALA A 18 12.49 -3.71 23.82
CA ALA A 18 12.40 -4.96 23.05
C ALA A 18 13.39 -4.99 21.87
N ALA A 19 13.60 -3.87 21.17
CA ALA A 19 14.56 -3.79 20.07
C ALA A 19 16.03 -3.83 20.54
N ALA A 20 16.31 -3.31 21.74
CA ALA A 20 17.66 -3.36 22.33
C ALA A 20 18.06 -4.78 22.81
N CYS A 21 17.08 -5.60 23.23
CA CYS A 21 17.34 -6.99 23.60
C CYS A 21 17.56 -7.92 22.40
N ASP A 22 16.91 -7.69 21.26
CA ASP A 22 17.13 -8.50 20.04
C ASP A 22 18.54 -8.28 19.47
N ALA A 23 19.02 -7.04 19.41
CA ALA A 23 20.36 -6.73 18.91
C ALA A 23 21.50 -7.23 19.81
N ALA A 24 21.28 -7.24 21.14
CA ALA A 24 22.24 -7.80 22.09
C ALA A 24 22.28 -9.34 22.05
N HIS A 25 21.15 -9.99 21.75
CA HIS A 25 21.10 -11.45 21.59
C HIS A 25 21.72 -11.94 20.28
N GLU A 26 21.55 -11.20 19.17
CA GLU A 26 22.21 -11.52 17.90
C GLU A 26 23.73 -11.41 18.02
N ALA A 27 24.24 -10.30 18.56
CA ALA A 27 25.68 -10.10 18.73
C ALA A 27 26.33 -11.15 19.66
N ALA A 28 25.66 -11.50 20.77
CA ALA A 28 26.14 -12.55 21.67
C ALA A 28 26.08 -13.94 21.02
N SER A 29 25.08 -14.21 20.17
CA SER A 29 24.95 -15.49 19.46
C SER A 29 26.00 -15.67 18.38
N ASP A 30 26.38 -14.61 17.67
CA ASP A 30 27.43 -14.64 16.66
C ASP A 30 28.81 -14.82 17.30
N GLU A 31 29.06 -14.14 18.42
CA GLU A 31 30.32 -14.26 19.17
C GLU A 31 30.49 -15.67 19.77
N LEU A 32 29.44 -16.24 20.35
CA LEU A 32 29.43 -17.63 20.82
C LEU A 32 29.65 -18.64 19.68
N THR A 33 29.10 -18.37 18.50
CA THR A 33 29.28 -19.26 17.34
C THR A 33 30.71 -19.23 16.82
N ILE A 34 31.36 -18.05 16.83
CA ILE A 34 32.76 -17.89 16.43
C ILE A 34 33.69 -18.62 17.39
N VAL A 35 33.45 -18.53 18.70
CA VAL A 35 34.28 -19.21 19.72
C VAL A 35 34.13 -20.74 19.62
N VAL A 36 32.90 -21.26 19.51
CA VAL A 36 32.66 -22.71 19.37
C VAL A 36 33.29 -23.27 18.09
N GLN A 37 33.28 -22.50 16.99
CA GLN A 37 33.95 -22.89 15.75
C GLN A 37 35.49 -22.84 15.87
N GLY A 38 36.03 -21.90 16.65
CA GLY A 38 37.45 -21.83 16.98
C GLY A 38 37.92 -23.07 17.76
N ASP A 39 37.23 -23.36 18.86
CA ASP A 39 37.56 -24.51 19.73
C ASP A 39 37.46 -25.84 18.99
N ARG A 40 36.47 -25.98 18.10
CA ARG A 40 36.32 -27.18 17.26
C ARG A 40 37.50 -27.37 16.31
N ARG A 41 37.99 -26.29 15.69
CA ARG A 41 39.16 -26.35 14.80
C ARG A 41 40.44 -26.69 15.56
N GLU A 42 40.62 -26.14 16.76
CA GLU A 42 41.76 -26.49 17.61
C GLU A 42 41.71 -27.97 18.03
N LEU A 43 40.55 -28.49 18.43
CA LEU A 43 40.41 -29.92 18.75
C LEU A 43 40.65 -30.81 17.54
N GLU A 44 40.21 -30.42 16.35
CA GLU A 44 40.51 -31.16 15.12
C GLU A 44 42.01 -31.19 14.80
N GLN A 45 42.73 -30.10 15.05
CA GLN A 45 44.19 -30.07 14.89
C GLN A 45 44.90 -30.93 15.93
N GLN A 46 44.46 -30.89 17.19
CA GLN A 46 44.98 -31.74 18.26
C GLN A 46 44.76 -33.22 17.95
N ASP A 47 43.58 -33.59 17.46
CA ASP A 47 43.25 -34.96 17.09
C ASP A 47 44.13 -35.49 15.96
N ARG A 48 44.38 -34.68 14.91
CA ARG A 48 45.32 -35.03 13.83
C ARG A 48 46.73 -35.23 14.36
N ALA A 49 47.21 -34.32 15.20
CA ALA A 49 48.54 -34.43 15.81
C ALA A 49 48.68 -35.67 16.70
N LEU A 50 47.62 -36.05 17.44
CA LEU A 50 47.61 -37.28 18.23
C LEU A 50 47.62 -38.53 17.34
N HIS A 51 46.92 -38.51 16.21
CA HIS A 51 46.91 -39.63 15.27
C HIS A 51 48.27 -39.81 14.58
N GLU A 52 48.93 -38.73 14.17
CA GLU A 52 50.29 -38.77 13.63
C GLU A 52 51.30 -39.34 14.64
N ARG A 53 51.16 -38.97 15.93
CA ARG A 53 51.99 -39.52 17.01
C ARG A 53 51.74 -41.00 17.25
N GLU A 54 50.50 -41.47 17.12
CA GLU A 54 50.15 -42.89 17.22
C GLU A 54 50.78 -43.69 16.08
N GLU A 55 50.67 -43.19 14.85
CA GLU A 55 51.31 -43.82 13.69
C GLU A 55 52.83 -43.87 13.84
N ALA A 56 53.45 -42.83 14.40
CA ALA A 56 54.88 -42.83 14.69
C ALA A 56 55.25 -43.86 15.76
N LEU A 57 54.53 -43.90 16.89
CA LEU A 57 54.80 -44.86 17.97
C LEU A 57 54.55 -46.31 17.55
N THR A 58 53.56 -46.58 16.69
CA THR A 58 53.31 -47.92 16.16
C THR A 58 54.42 -48.38 15.22
N LYS A 59 54.96 -47.48 14.38
CA LYS A 59 56.15 -47.75 13.57
C LYS A 59 57.39 -48.01 14.44
N GLU A 60 57.63 -47.20 15.48
CA GLU A 60 58.74 -47.42 16.41
C GLU A 60 58.62 -48.76 17.15
N LYS A 61 57.41 -49.10 17.63
CA LYS A 61 57.14 -50.37 18.30
C LYS A 61 57.42 -51.57 17.40
N THR A 62 56.90 -51.57 16.18
CA THR A 62 57.11 -52.67 15.22
C THR A 62 58.58 -52.85 14.84
N GLN A 63 59.35 -51.75 14.72
CA GLN A 63 60.80 -51.82 14.51
C GLN A 63 61.53 -52.41 15.72
N LEU A 64 61.15 -52.04 16.94
CA LEU A 64 61.72 -52.58 18.17
C LEU A 64 61.38 -54.06 18.37
N ASP A 65 60.13 -54.46 18.13
CA ASP A 65 59.70 -55.87 18.19
C ASP A 65 60.52 -56.74 17.22
N THR A 66 60.78 -56.22 16.01
CA THR A 66 61.62 -56.89 15.01
C THR A 66 63.05 -57.04 15.49
N ARG A 67 63.66 -55.97 16.04
CA ARG A 67 65.03 -56.00 16.58
C ARG A 67 65.16 -56.94 17.78
N ILE A 68 64.19 -56.94 18.69
CA ILE A 68 64.15 -57.85 19.85
C ILE A 68 64.10 -59.30 19.36
N ALA A 69 63.28 -59.59 18.35
CA ALA A 69 63.19 -60.93 17.76
C ALA A 69 64.50 -61.36 17.08
N GLU A 70 65.17 -60.46 16.36
CA GLU A 70 66.48 -60.70 15.74
C GLU A 70 67.57 -60.97 16.78
N LEU A 71 67.66 -60.14 17.83
CA LEU A 71 68.60 -60.32 18.94
C LEU A 71 68.36 -61.65 19.66
N ALA A 72 67.10 -62.01 19.94
CA ALA A 72 66.76 -63.27 20.57
C ALA A 72 67.14 -64.48 19.70
N ARG A 73 67.02 -64.39 18.37
CA ARG A 73 67.52 -65.41 17.45
C ARG A 73 69.05 -65.48 17.44
N GLY A 74 69.73 -64.33 17.39
CA GLY A 74 71.19 -64.24 17.45
C GLY A 74 71.76 -64.86 18.73
N LEU A 75 71.11 -64.62 19.87
CA LEU A 75 71.52 -65.13 21.18
C LEU A 75 71.46 -66.66 21.25
N LYS A 76 70.47 -67.28 20.57
CA LYS A 76 70.38 -68.74 20.40
C LYS A 76 71.46 -69.31 19.49
N ALA A 77 71.91 -68.55 18.50
CA ALA A 77 72.90 -68.97 17.51
C ALA A 77 74.36 -68.70 17.93
N ALA A 78 74.60 -67.85 18.93
CA ALA A 78 75.93 -67.49 19.38
C ALA A 78 76.68 -68.68 20.01
N ALA A 79 77.90 -68.95 19.54
CA ALA A 79 78.76 -70.01 20.05
C ALA A 79 79.67 -69.54 21.20
N ASP A 80 80.11 -68.27 21.16
CA ASP A 80 81.09 -67.71 22.10
C ASP A 80 80.42 -66.99 23.28
N ALA A 81 80.96 -67.18 24.49
CA ALA A 81 80.45 -66.57 25.71
C ALA A 81 80.46 -65.03 25.67
N GLN A 82 81.50 -64.44 25.05
CA GLN A 82 81.61 -62.98 24.93
C GLN A 82 80.57 -62.38 23.98
N GLN A 83 80.19 -63.11 22.91
CA GLN A 83 79.13 -62.69 22.00
C GLN A 83 77.75 -62.78 22.65
N LYS A 84 77.50 -63.83 23.45
CA LYS A 84 76.26 -63.96 24.23
C LYS A 84 76.06 -62.80 25.19
N ALA A 85 77.08 -62.44 25.97
CA ALA A 85 76.99 -61.34 26.94
C ALA A 85 76.65 -60.00 26.26
N ARG A 86 77.21 -59.71 25.08
CA ARG A 86 76.89 -58.49 24.31
C ARG A 86 75.44 -58.48 23.83
N LEU A 87 74.96 -59.59 23.28
CA LEU A 87 73.58 -59.73 22.80
C LEU A 87 72.57 -59.66 23.95
N GLU A 88 72.90 -60.20 25.13
CA GLU A 88 72.08 -60.10 26.35
C GLU A 88 71.95 -58.64 26.82
N GLU A 89 73.03 -57.88 26.81
CA GLU A 89 73.01 -56.47 27.20
C GLU A 89 72.19 -55.63 26.20
N GLU A 90 72.35 -55.85 24.89
CA GLU A 90 71.53 -55.19 23.86
C GLU A 90 70.06 -55.58 23.96
N LEU A 91 69.74 -56.84 24.22
CA LEU A 91 68.37 -57.30 24.41
C LEU A 91 67.71 -56.59 25.60
N ARG A 92 68.43 -56.50 26.73
CA ARG A 92 67.94 -55.80 27.92
C ARG A 92 67.69 -54.32 27.64
N ARG A 93 68.59 -53.63 26.94
CA ARG A 93 68.40 -52.23 26.53
C ARG A 93 67.17 -52.06 25.63
N ASN A 94 66.92 -52.99 24.70
CA ASN A 94 65.74 -52.93 23.84
C ASN A 94 64.43 -53.22 24.60
N GLN A 95 64.46 -54.11 25.60
CA GLN A 95 63.31 -54.35 26.50
C GLN A 95 62.99 -53.11 27.35
N ASP A 96 64.00 -52.39 27.83
CA ASP A 96 63.80 -51.12 28.54
C ASP A 96 63.17 -50.06 27.62
N LEU A 97 63.58 -49.99 26.35
CA LEU A 97 62.97 -49.11 25.34
C LEU A 97 61.52 -49.51 25.02
N GLU A 98 61.21 -50.80 24.91
CA GLU A 98 59.85 -51.30 24.75
C GLU A 98 58.96 -50.87 25.93
N GLY A 99 59.47 -50.96 27.16
CA GLY A 99 58.80 -50.43 28.35
C GLY A 99 58.49 -48.93 28.24
N GLN A 100 59.45 -48.13 27.78
CA GLN A 100 59.23 -46.69 27.56
C GLN A 100 58.19 -46.40 26.46
N ILE A 101 58.19 -47.17 25.37
CA ILE A 101 57.16 -47.04 24.32
C ILE A 101 55.79 -47.39 24.85
N ASN A 102 55.65 -48.44 25.65
CA ASN A 102 54.37 -48.81 26.25
C ASN A 102 53.84 -47.69 27.17
N VAL A 103 54.71 -47.05 27.97
CA VAL A 103 54.34 -45.87 28.78
C VAL A 103 53.88 -44.71 27.90
N ARG A 104 54.61 -44.41 26.81
CA ARG A 104 54.23 -43.36 25.84
C ARG A 104 52.90 -43.67 25.15
N ALA A 105 52.65 -44.93 24.79
CA ALA A 105 51.42 -45.38 24.17
C ALA A 105 50.22 -45.23 25.12
N SER A 106 50.37 -45.60 26.40
CA SER A 106 49.33 -45.38 27.41
C SER A 106 49.05 -43.89 27.64
N ALA A 107 50.09 -43.05 27.67
CA ALA A 107 49.91 -41.60 27.79
C ALA A 107 49.19 -40.99 26.58
N LEU A 108 49.52 -41.45 25.36
CA LEU A 108 48.84 -41.01 24.15
C LEU A 108 47.37 -41.45 24.14
N GLN A 109 47.08 -42.67 24.60
CA GLN A 109 45.70 -43.16 24.71
C GLN A 109 44.88 -42.32 25.70
N ALA A 110 45.48 -41.90 26.83
CA ALA A 110 44.82 -40.99 27.78
C ALA A 110 44.57 -39.60 27.17
N GLN A 111 45.50 -39.06 26.37
CA GLN A 111 45.28 -37.80 25.67
C GLN A 111 44.16 -37.89 24.63
N LYS A 112 44.05 -39.02 23.93
CA LYS A 112 42.97 -39.26 22.96
C LYS A 112 41.60 -39.28 23.63
N SER A 113 41.45 -40.01 24.73
CA SER A 113 40.18 -40.05 25.45
C SER A 113 39.80 -38.67 26.02
N GLU A 114 40.78 -37.86 26.43
CA GLU A 114 40.53 -36.48 26.86
C GLU A 114 40.03 -35.59 25.71
N VAL A 115 40.67 -35.65 24.53
CA VAL A 115 40.24 -34.91 23.33
C VAL A 115 38.84 -35.35 22.89
N GLU A 116 38.54 -36.65 22.92
CA GLU A 116 37.22 -37.19 22.59
C GLU A 116 36.14 -36.70 23.58
N ALA A 117 36.44 -36.70 24.88
CA ALA A 117 35.55 -36.16 25.91
C ALA A 117 35.28 -34.67 25.69
N ARG A 118 36.30 -33.88 25.33
CA ARG A 118 36.15 -32.46 25.01
C ARG A 118 35.28 -32.24 23.76
N LYS A 119 35.46 -33.04 22.71
CA LYS A 119 34.60 -33.00 21.51
C LYS A 119 33.13 -33.25 21.87
N GLN A 120 32.86 -34.30 22.64
CA GLN A 120 31.50 -34.62 23.09
C GLN A 120 30.89 -33.50 23.94
N ALA A 121 31.67 -32.85 24.81
CA ALA A 121 31.21 -31.73 25.60
C ALA A 121 30.80 -30.52 24.73
N ILE A 122 31.64 -30.15 23.75
CA ILE A 122 31.35 -29.06 22.82
C ILE A 122 30.11 -29.36 21.98
N ASP A 123 29.97 -30.57 21.45
CA ASP A 123 28.79 -30.94 20.66
C ASP A 123 27.51 -30.93 21.53
N ALA A 124 27.58 -31.37 22.79
CA ALA A 124 26.45 -31.31 23.72
C ALA A 124 26.03 -29.86 24.04
N ASP A 125 26.99 -28.96 24.24
CA ASP A 125 26.70 -27.55 24.49
C ASP A 125 26.16 -26.85 23.24
N ALA A 126 26.69 -27.16 22.05
CA ALA A 126 26.13 -26.69 20.79
C ALA A 126 24.67 -27.13 20.60
N GLN A 127 24.34 -28.38 20.94
CA GLN A 127 22.95 -28.87 20.91
C GLN A 127 22.04 -28.14 21.91
N LYS A 128 22.51 -27.88 23.13
CA LYS A 128 21.75 -27.10 24.12
C LYS A 128 21.44 -25.68 23.64
N VAL A 129 22.44 -25.00 23.07
CA VAL A 129 22.28 -23.65 22.51
C VAL A 129 21.29 -23.67 21.34
N ALA A 130 21.40 -24.64 20.43
CA ALA A 130 20.45 -24.78 19.32
C ALA A 130 19.01 -25.02 19.80
N GLN A 131 18.82 -25.89 20.80
CA GLN A 131 17.51 -26.16 21.38
C GLN A 131 16.93 -24.93 22.09
N ALA A 132 17.75 -24.20 22.85
CA ALA A 132 17.33 -22.96 23.50
C ALA A 132 16.90 -21.89 22.48
N ALA A 133 17.64 -21.74 21.37
CA ALA A 133 17.29 -20.84 20.28
C ALA A 133 15.95 -21.22 19.62
N LEU A 134 15.68 -22.52 19.45
CA LEU A 134 14.41 -23.01 18.89
C LEU A 134 13.24 -22.69 19.82
N VAL A 135 13.40 -22.92 21.13
CA VAL A 135 12.38 -22.56 22.14
C VAL A 135 12.12 -21.06 22.17
N ALA A 136 13.17 -20.23 22.10
CA ALA A 136 13.03 -18.78 22.05
C ALA A 136 12.26 -18.31 20.80
N ARG A 137 12.54 -18.90 19.63
CA ARG A 137 11.80 -18.63 18.39
C ARG A 137 10.32 -19.00 18.50
N GLN A 138 10.01 -20.16 19.07
CA GLN A 138 8.62 -20.57 19.29
C GLN A 138 7.88 -19.61 20.23
N ALA A 139 8.50 -19.21 21.34
CA ALA A 139 7.93 -18.23 22.25
C ALA A 139 7.66 -16.88 21.57
N ALA A 140 8.58 -16.43 20.70
CA ALA A 140 8.42 -15.20 19.93
C ALA A 140 7.24 -15.29 18.93
N VAL A 141 7.04 -16.45 18.28
CA VAL A 141 5.89 -16.70 17.40
C VAL A 141 4.59 -16.65 18.19
N VAL A 142 4.50 -17.35 19.32
CA VAL A 142 3.31 -17.33 20.20
C VAL A 142 2.98 -15.91 20.65
N ALA A 143 3.99 -15.13 21.04
CA ALA A 143 3.80 -13.73 21.43
C ALA A 143 3.30 -12.84 20.27
N ARG A 144 3.73 -13.11 19.04
CA ARG A 144 3.22 -12.41 17.84
C ARG A 144 1.78 -12.79 17.53
N GLU A 145 1.45 -14.07 17.60
CA GLU A 145 0.09 -14.57 17.39
C GLU A 145 -0.90 -14.00 18.42
N ALA A 146 -0.50 -13.93 19.69
CA ALA A 146 -1.32 -13.29 20.73
C ALA A 146 -1.63 -11.82 20.43
N LYS A 147 -0.65 -11.05 19.91
CA LYS A 147 -0.84 -9.66 19.49
C LYS A 147 -1.76 -9.54 18.27
N VAL A 148 -1.69 -10.50 17.34
CA VAL A 148 -2.60 -10.55 16.18
C VAL A 148 -4.03 -10.81 16.66
N ALA A 149 -4.24 -11.81 17.51
CA ALA A 149 -5.54 -12.11 18.08
C ALA A 149 -6.13 -10.90 18.85
N GLU A 150 -5.31 -10.16 19.60
CA GLU A 150 -5.75 -8.92 20.28
C GLU A 150 -6.23 -7.86 19.27
N ARG A 151 -5.48 -7.65 18.19
CA ARG A 151 -5.85 -6.69 17.13
C ARG A 151 -7.12 -7.10 16.41
N GLU A 152 -7.29 -8.39 16.13
CA GLU A 152 -8.51 -8.93 15.53
C GLU A 152 -9.72 -8.70 16.44
N GLY A 153 -9.56 -8.89 17.76
CA GLY A 153 -10.58 -8.56 18.75
C GLY A 153 -10.95 -7.06 18.75
N GLN A 154 -9.95 -6.17 18.65
CA GLN A 154 -10.19 -4.72 18.55
C GLN A 154 -10.93 -4.35 17.26
N LEU A 155 -10.55 -4.95 16.12
CA LEU A 155 -11.22 -4.72 14.84
C LEU A 155 -12.67 -5.21 14.87
N ALA A 156 -12.94 -6.37 15.47
CA ALA A 156 -14.29 -6.87 15.66
C ALA A 156 -15.16 -5.90 16.49
N GLN A 157 -14.58 -5.26 17.51
CA GLN A 157 -15.28 -4.24 18.28
C GLN A 157 -15.56 -2.97 17.46
N ILE A 158 -14.59 -2.49 16.69
CA ILE A 158 -14.77 -1.33 15.81
C ILE A 158 -15.89 -1.60 14.77
N LEU A 159 -15.93 -2.81 14.20
CA LEU A 159 -16.97 -3.18 13.24
C LEU A 159 -18.37 -3.17 13.87
N LYS A 160 -18.51 -3.62 15.13
CA LYS A 160 -19.77 -3.50 15.87
C LYS A 160 -20.17 -2.04 16.10
N ASP A 161 -19.22 -1.19 16.49
CA ASP A 161 -19.49 0.23 16.71
C ASP A 161 -19.93 0.94 15.40
N ILE A 162 -19.32 0.57 14.27
CA ILE A 162 -19.73 1.07 12.94
C ILE A 162 -21.16 0.64 12.60
N ASP A 163 -21.53 -0.62 12.85
CA ASP A 163 -22.90 -1.12 12.61
C ASP A 163 -23.94 -0.34 13.44
N VAL A 164 -23.65 -0.10 14.73
CA VAL A 164 -24.52 0.71 15.60
C VAL A 164 -24.67 2.13 15.05
N ARG A 165 -23.56 2.78 14.70
CA ARG A 165 -23.60 4.13 14.11
C ARG A 165 -24.33 4.17 12.77
N GLY A 166 -24.21 3.12 11.95
CA GLY A 166 -24.93 2.99 10.69
C GLY A 166 -26.45 2.95 10.91
N LYS A 167 -26.90 2.19 11.91
CA LYS A 167 -28.32 2.15 12.31
C LYS A 167 -28.81 3.50 12.80
N ASP A 168 -28.04 4.18 13.64
CA ASP A 168 -28.38 5.52 14.14
C ASP A 168 -28.51 6.56 13.02
N ILE A 169 -27.59 6.53 12.04
CA ILE A 169 -27.64 7.40 10.86
C ILE A 169 -28.91 7.11 10.05
N SER A 170 -29.22 5.84 9.79
CA SER A 170 -30.43 5.45 9.05
C SER A 170 -31.73 5.94 9.73
N VAL A 171 -31.80 5.92 11.06
CA VAL A 171 -32.95 6.49 11.80
C VAL A 171 -33.02 8.00 11.59
N ARG A 172 -31.90 8.72 11.72
CA ARG A 172 -31.88 10.17 11.52
C ARG A 172 -32.24 10.57 10.10
N GLU A 173 -31.81 9.81 9.10
CA GLU A 173 -32.18 10.04 7.70
C GLU A 173 -33.70 9.90 7.49
N LYS A 174 -34.33 8.90 8.10
CA LYS A 174 -35.80 8.76 8.07
C LYS A 174 -36.49 9.96 8.72
N ASP A 175 -36.01 10.42 9.87
CA ASP A 175 -36.56 11.59 10.56
C ASP A 175 -36.41 12.88 9.73
N VAL A 176 -35.26 13.07 9.08
CA VAL A 176 -35.03 14.21 8.18
C VAL A 176 -35.97 14.12 6.97
N ALA A 177 -36.10 12.96 6.34
CA ALA A 177 -37.01 12.78 5.21
C ALA A 177 -38.48 13.06 5.58
N LEU A 178 -38.90 12.69 6.80
CA LEU A 178 -40.24 13.02 7.31
C LEU A 178 -40.41 14.54 7.50
N ARG A 179 -39.39 15.22 8.05
CA ARG A 179 -39.40 16.68 8.21
C ARG A 179 -39.42 17.41 6.86
N GLU A 180 -38.63 16.97 5.89
CA GLU A 180 -38.61 17.55 4.54
C GLU A 180 -39.95 17.36 3.82
N LYS A 181 -40.60 16.20 3.99
CA LYS A 181 -41.98 16.00 3.50
C LYS A 181 -42.96 16.96 4.16
N ALA A 182 -42.86 17.18 5.47
CA ALA A 182 -43.73 18.11 6.19
C ALA A 182 -43.50 19.57 5.74
N VAL A 183 -42.24 19.99 5.55
CA VAL A 183 -41.91 21.32 5.03
C VAL A 183 -42.40 21.49 3.60
N SER A 184 -42.18 20.50 2.73
CA SER A 184 -42.69 20.53 1.35
C SER A 184 -44.23 20.60 1.29
N ALA A 185 -44.92 19.92 2.22
CA ALA A 185 -46.38 20.00 2.32
C ALA A 185 -46.83 21.40 2.76
N PHE A 186 -46.10 22.03 3.69
CA PHE A 186 -46.35 23.40 4.13
C PHE A 186 -46.08 24.42 3.01
N GLU A 187 -44.99 24.28 2.25
CA GLU A 187 -44.68 25.15 1.11
C GLU A 187 -45.70 25.01 -0.03
N ARG A 188 -46.23 23.79 -0.26
CA ARG A 188 -47.31 23.56 -1.24
C ARG A 188 -48.64 24.18 -0.83
N GLN A 189 -48.88 24.40 0.47
CA GLN A 189 -50.06 25.13 0.93
C GLN A 189 -49.98 26.63 0.63
N GLY A 190 -48.80 27.15 0.28
CA GLY A 190 -48.57 28.56 0.00
C GLY A 190 -48.87 29.45 1.21
N PRO A 191 -48.35 30.70 1.26
CA PRO A 191 -48.99 31.70 2.09
C PRO A 191 -50.47 31.81 1.66
N PRO A 192 -51.42 32.08 2.59
CA PRO A 192 -52.77 32.49 2.20
C PRO A 192 -52.64 33.55 1.11
N PRO A 193 -53.40 33.48 0.00
CA PRO A 193 -53.19 34.35 -1.14
C PRO A 193 -53.16 35.79 -0.65
N GLU A 194 -51.96 36.37 -0.65
CA GLU A 194 -51.77 37.75 -0.28
C GLU A 194 -52.57 38.53 -1.32
N TYR A 195 -53.60 39.24 -0.87
CA TYR A 195 -54.53 39.94 -1.73
C TYR A 195 -53.77 41.03 -2.48
N ARG A 196 -53.20 40.70 -3.64
CA ARG A 196 -52.58 41.65 -4.54
C ARG A 196 -53.69 42.34 -5.30
N ASP A 197 -53.77 43.66 -5.13
CA ASP A 197 -54.74 44.52 -5.79
C ASP A 197 -54.73 44.21 -7.31
N PRO A 198 -55.88 43.80 -7.90
CA PRO A 198 -55.98 43.40 -9.32
C PRO A 198 -55.45 44.46 -10.30
N ARG A 199 -55.31 45.71 -9.86
CA ARG A 199 -54.72 46.81 -10.63
C ARG A 199 -53.20 46.72 -10.81
N THR A 200 -52.51 45.85 -10.06
CA THR A 200 -51.05 45.68 -10.10
C THR A 200 -50.59 44.47 -10.93
N VAL A 201 -51.52 43.62 -11.37
CA VAL A 201 -51.21 42.45 -12.20
C VAL A 201 -50.94 42.90 -13.64
N PRO A 202 -49.76 42.60 -14.21
CA PRO A 202 -49.47 42.91 -15.61
C PRO A 202 -50.48 42.27 -16.54
N LYS A 203 -51.05 43.06 -17.47
CA LYS A 203 -51.95 42.53 -18.51
C LYS A 203 -51.20 41.51 -19.37
N ALA A 204 -51.91 40.48 -19.84
CA ALA A 204 -51.35 39.43 -20.71
C ALA A 204 -50.51 39.99 -21.87
N ALA A 205 -51.03 41.00 -22.57
CA ALA A 205 -50.34 41.67 -23.68
C ALA A 205 -49.00 42.31 -23.27
N ALA A 206 -48.91 42.85 -22.04
CA ALA A 206 -47.67 43.41 -21.52
C ALA A 206 -46.63 42.33 -21.24
N VAL A 207 -47.05 41.20 -20.64
CA VAL A 207 -46.17 40.04 -20.40
C VAL A 207 -45.64 39.48 -21.71
N GLU A 208 -46.50 39.32 -22.72
CA GLU A 208 -46.09 38.83 -24.04
C GLU A 208 -45.15 39.78 -24.77
N LYS A 209 -45.40 41.09 -24.69
CA LYS A 209 -44.49 42.10 -25.23
C LYS A 209 -43.10 41.97 -24.59
N LYS A 210 -43.04 41.92 -23.26
CA LYS A 210 -41.78 41.83 -22.53
C LYS A 210 -41.06 40.49 -22.76
N HIS A 211 -41.80 39.39 -22.89
CA HIS A 211 -41.21 38.09 -23.23
C HIS A 211 -40.61 38.10 -24.63
N ARG A 212 -41.29 38.72 -25.61
CA ARG A 212 -40.74 38.90 -26.96
C ARG A 212 -39.49 39.77 -26.97
N GLU A 213 -39.49 40.88 -26.24
CA GLU A 213 -38.31 41.75 -26.08
C GLU A 213 -37.12 40.99 -25.47
N LEU A 214 -37.37 40.14 -24.46
CA LEU A 214 -36.34 39.28 -23.87
C LEU A 214 -35.73 38.30 -24.87
N LEU A 215 -36.57 37.63 -25.67
CA LEU A 215 -36.10 36.67 -26.68
C LEU A 215 -35.32 37.38 -27.79
N ALA A 216 -35.77 38.57 -28.21
CA ALA A 216 -35.05 39.40 -29.16
C ALA A 216 -33.69 39.87 -28.61
N ASP A 217 -33.60 40.20 -27.32
CA ASP A 217 -32.32 40.56 -26.69
C ASP A 217 -31.36 39.36 -26.64
N LEU A 218 -31.85 38.16 -26.27
CA LEU A 218 -31.09 36.91 -26.37
C LEU A 218 -30.55 36.68 -27.77
N GLU A 219 -31.40 36.81 -28.79
CA GLU A 219 -31.04 36.62 -30.19
C GLU A 219 -30.00 37.65 -30.66
N SER A 220 -30.19 38.93 -30.33
CA SER A 220 -29.28 40.01 -30.73
C SER A 220 -27.86 39.83 -30.16
N ARG A 221 -27.78 39.28 -28.94
CA ARG A 221 -26.53 38.97 -28.24
C ARG A 221 -25.99 37.59 -28.59
N GLY A 222 -26.77 36.80 -29.34
CA GLY A 222 -26.43 35.45 -29.73
C GLY A 222 -26.33 34.49 -28.54
N ILE A 223 -27.16 34.66 -27.52
CA ILE A 223 -27.21 33.79 -26.34
C ILE A 223 -28.39 32.83 -26.51
N LEU A 224 -28.13 31.53 -26.46
CA LEU A 224 -29.18 30.51 -26.45
C LEU A 224 -29.69 30.30 -25.03
N ILE A 225 -30.91 29.79 -24.87
CA ILE A 225 -31.44 29.43 -23.55
C ILE A 225 -30.58 28.34 -22.89
N SER A 226 -30.06 27.41 -23.69
CA SER A 226 -29.09 26.39 -23.26
C SER A 226 -27.73 26.97 -22.85
N ASP A 227 -27.45 28.23 -23.20
CA ASP A 227 -26.23 28.91 -22.79
C ASP A 227 -26.27 29.43 -21.36
N LEU A 228 -27.46 29.56 -20.79
CA LEU A 228 -27.66 30.04 -19.43
C LEU A 228 -27.17 29.02 -18.38
N PRO A 229 -26.84 29.47 -17.16
CA PRO A 229 -26.53 28.58 -16.04
C PRO A 229 -27.65 27.54 -15.81
N PRO A 230 -27.32 26.30 -15.40
CA PRO A 230 -28.27 25.20 -15.31
C PRO A 230 -29.44 25.49 -14.36
N GLU A 231 -29.24 26.33 -13.34
CA GLU A 231 -30.28 26.76 -12.40
C GLU A 231 -31.33 27.65 -13.07
N ILE A 232 -30.95 28.34 -14.16
CA ILE A 232 -31.75 29.36 -14.84
C ILE A 232 -32.39 28.84 -16.13
N GLN A 233 -31.82 27.79 -16.75
CA GLN A 233 -32.38 27.15 -17.95
C GLN A 233 -33.89 26.81 -17.86
N PRO A 234 -34.42 26.24 -16.75
CA PRO A 234 -35.85 25.91 -16.68
C PRO A 234 -36.75 27.15 -16.58
N LEU A 235 -36.21 28.35 -16.28
CA LEU A 235 -37.04 29.55 -16.10
C LEU A 235 -37.82 29.90 -17.36
N ASN A 236 -37.27 29.73 -18.57
CA ASN A 236 -38.01 30.03 -19.79
C ASN A 236 -39.20 29.06 -19.99
N ALA A 237 -39.03 27.77 -19.67
CA ALA A 237 -40.14 26.81 -19.66
C ALA A 237 -41.19 27.17 -18.60
N ASN A 238 -40.76 27.63 -17.42
CA ASN A 238 -41.65 28.10 -16.36
C ASN A 238 -42.43 29.37 -16.75
N VAL A 239 -41.85 30.26 -17.55
CA VAL A 239 -42.57 31.42 -18.14
C VAL A 239 -43.71 30.93 -19.03
N PHE A 240 -43.46 29.94 -19.90
CA PHE A 240 -44.51 29.35 -20.73
C PHE A 240 -45.59 28.65 -19.88
N ALA A 241 -45.19 27.90 -18.84
CA ALA A 241 -46.13 27.24 -17.94
C ALA A 241 -47.03 28.26 -17.21
N ALA A 242 -46.44 29.33 -16.65
CA ALA A 242 -47.18 30.39 -15.98
C ALA A 242 -48.15 31.12 -16.93
N LYS A 243 -47.71 31.41 -18.17
CA LYS A 243 -48.59 31.98 -19.21
C LYS A 243 -49.76 31.06 -19.54
N ARG A 244 -49.53 29.75 -19.67
CA ARG A 244 -50.60 28.74 -19.93
C ARG A 244 -51.59 28.65 -18.78
N GLN A 245 -51.13 28.85 -17.54
CA GLN A 245 -51.97 28.83 -16.33
C GLN A 245 -52.71 30.15 -16.08
N GLY A 246 -52.49 31.19 -16.91
CA GLY A 246 -53.04 32.53 -16.70
C GLY A 246 -52.37 33.31 -15.57
N ASP A 247 -51.27 32.80 -15.01
CA ASP A 247 -50.49 33.45 -13.95
C ASP A 247 -49.49 34.45 -14.55
N PHE A 248 -50.03 35.58 -15.02
CA PHE A 248 -49.28 36.65 -15.67
C PHE A 248 -48.32 37.38 -14.72
N SER A 249 -48.65 37.41 -13.42
CA SER A 249 -47.77 37.96 -12.39
C SER A 249 -46.50 37.14 -12.26
N ARG A 250 -46.63 35.82 -12.11
CA ARG A 250 -45.47 34.93 -12.02
C ARG A 250 -44.66 34.93 -13.30
N ALA A 251 -45.32 34.93 -14.47
CA ALA A 251 -44.63 35.02 -15.74
C ALA A 251 -43.79 36.31 -15.84
N TRP A 252 -44.32 37.45 -15.38
CA TRP A 252 -43.60 38.72 -15.36
C TRP A 252 -42.37 38.71 -14.45
N ASP A 253 -42.48 38.12 -13.27
CA ASP A 253 -41.37 38.00 -12.32
C ASP A 253 -40.27 37.09 -12.87
N LEU A 254 -40.65 35.96 -13.48
CA LEU A 254 -39.71 35.03 -14.13
C LEU A 254 -38.99 35.68 -15.32
N ILE A 255 -39.71 36.46 -16.14
CA ILE A 255 -39.10 37.26 -17.22
C ILE A 255 -38.10 38.25 -16.63
N GLY A 256 -38.45 38.94 -15.53
CA GLY A 256 -37.55 39.87 -14.86
C GLY A 256 -36.29 39.21 -14.29
N GLN A 257 -36.39 37.99 -13.78
CA GLN A 257 -35.24 37.19 -13.34
C GLN A 257 -34.33 36.84 -14.53
N LEU A 258 -34.90 36.39 -15.64
CA LEU A 258 -34.16 36.10 -16.87
C LEU A 258 -33.44 37.35 -17.40
N THR A 259 -34.10 38.50 -17.46
CA THR A 259 -33.48 39.77 -17.86
C THR A 259 -32.28 40.13 -16.99
N LYS A 260 -32.38 39.95 -15.66
CA LYS A 260 -31.27 40.23 -14.72
C LYS A 260 -30.08 39.31 -14.93
N VAL A 261 -30.32 38.02 -15.19
CA VAL A 261 -29.24 37.06 -15.45
C VAL A 261 -28.57 37.37 -16.78
N MET A 262 -29.36 37.65 -17.82
CA MET A 262 -28.83 38.04 -19.13
C MET A 262 -27.96 39.28 -19.05
N ALA A 263 -28.39 40.33 -18.33
CA ALA A 263 -27.62 41.57 -18.19
C ALA A 263 -26.23 41.34 -17.56
N ARG A 264 -26.05 40.29 -16.76
CA ARG A 264 -24.78 39.91 -16.12
C ARG A 264 -23.90 39.01 -16.98
N LEU A 265 -24.51 38.27 -17.91
CA LEU A 265 -23.78 37.38 -18.81
C LEU A 265 -22.92 38.22 -19.75
N LYS A 266 -21.65 37.86 -19.92
CA LYS A 266 -20.75 38.49 -20.90
C LYS A 266 -20.34 37.43 -21.92
N VAL A 267 -20.31 37.82 -23.20
CA VAL A 267 -19.79 36.98 -24.28
C VAL A 267 -18.28 37.15 -24.29
N ASP A 268 -17.60 36.43 -23.40
CA ASP A 268 -16.15 36.41 -23.28
C ASP A 268 -15.58 35.09 -23.81
N GLN A 269 -14.25 34.95 -23.75
CA GLN A 269 -13.55 33.74 -24.17
C GLN A 269 -14.15 32.48 -23.52
N LYS A 270 -14.37 32.52 -22.21
CA LYS A 270 -14.86 31.38 -21.42
C LYS A 270 -16.28 30.99 -21.84
N PHE A 271 -17.13 31.98 -22.12
CA PHE A 271 -18.48 31.75 -22.64
C PHE A 271 -18.45 31.01 -23.98
N VAL A 272 -17.60 31.45 -24.91
CA VAL A 272 -17.48 30.83 -26.23
C VAL A 272 -16.89 29.40 -26.13
N GLU A 273 -15.90 29.17 -25.28
CA GLU A 273 -15.34 27.83 -25.01
C GLU A 273 -16.41 26.87 -24.49
N GLN A 274 -17.16 27.27 -23.47
CA GLN A 274 -18.24 26.46 -22.90
C GLN A 274 -19.32 26.12 -23.94
N LYS A 275 -19.64 27.10 -24.80
CA LYS A 275 -20.60 26.90 -25.89
C LYS A 275 -20.07 25.94 -26.96
N MET A 276 -18.79 26.01 -27.32
CA MET A 276 -18.16 25.06 -28.23
C MET A 276 -18.24 23.62 -27.69
N VAL A 277 -17.93 23.41 -26.41
CA VAL A 277 -18.00 22.08 -25.78
C VAL A 277 -19.42 21.51 -25.84
N ARG A 278 -20.43 22.31 -25.53
CA ARG A 278 -21.85 21.87 -25.62
C ARG A 278 -22.25 21.50 -27.04
N LEU A 279 -21.91 22.33 -28.01
CA LEU A 279 -22.26 22.07 -29.42
C LEU A 279 -21.51 20.89 -30.02
N GLN A 280 -20.27 20.63 -29.57
CA GLN A 280 -19.54 19.40 -29.92
C GLN A 280 -20.25 18.15 -29.40
N GLY A 281 -20.78 18.19 -28.17
CA GLY A 281 -21.61 17.11 -27.62
C GLY A 281 -22.89 16.90 -28.44
N ALA A 282 -23.61 17.98 -28.75
CA ALA A 282 -24.84 17.93 -29.54
C ALA A 282 -24.60 17.41 -30.98
N ARG A 283 -23.48 17.80 -31.60
CA ARG A 283 -23.07 17.31 -32.92
C ARG A 283 -22.86 15.80 -32.94
N GLY A 284 -22.29 15.22 -31.88
CA GLY A 284 -22.09 13.78 -31.77
C GLY A 284 -23.39 12.97 -31.77
N SER A 285 -24.50 13.58 -31.34
CA SER A 285 -25.83 12.97 -31.32
C SER A 285 -26.72 13.32 -32.52
N ALA A 286 -26.37 14.34 -33.30
CA ALA A 286 -27.23 14.83 -34.39
C ALA A 286 -27.06 14.01 -35.68
N LYS A 287 -28.18 13.60 -36.29
CA LYS A 287 -28.21 12.97 -37.62
C LYS A 287 -28.23 14.05 -38.70
N LEU A 288 -27.05 14.47 -39.14
CA LEU A 288 -26.90 15.50 -40.18
C LEU A 288 -26.76 14.87 -41.57
N SER A 289 -27.36 15.50 -42.59
CA SER A 289 -27.09 15.20 -44.01
C SER A 289 -25.66 15.61 -44.40
N ASP A 290 -25.15 15.09 -45.52
CA ASP A 290 -23.78 15.41 -45.96
C ASP A 290 -23.60 16.91 -46.28
N ASP A 291 -24.64 17.55 -46.81
CA ASP A 291 -24.64 19.01 -47.04
C ASP A 291 -24.59 19.79 -45.71
N GLN A 292 -25.38 19.39 -44.71
CA GLN A 292 -25.38 20.01 -43.38
C GLN A 292 -24.04 19.82 -42.66
N ARG A 293 -23.40 18.66 -42.82
CA ARG A 293 -22.06 18.40 -42.27
C ARG A 293 -21.02 19.33 -42.89
N GLY A 294 -21.03 19.47 -44.22
CA GLY A 294 -20.14 20.39 -44.93
C GLY A 294 -20.31 21.85 -44.48
N GLU A 295 -21.55 22.29 -44.27
CA GLU A 295 -21.85 23.64 -43.76
C GLU A 295 -21.35 23.83 -42.32
N VAL A 296 -21.59 22.86 -41.43
CA VAL A 296 -21.10 22.91 -40.04
C VAL A 296 -19.57 22.95 -39.98
N GLU A 297 -18.87 22.17 -40.81
CA GLU A 297 -17.40 22.18 -40.88
C GLU A 297 -16.83 23.50 -41.37
N LYS A 298 -17.49 24.14 -42.35
CA LYS A 298 -17.12 25.48 -42.81
C LYS A 298 -17.29 26.50 -41.68
N LEU A 299 -18.44 26.49 -41.00
CA LEU A 299 -18.72 27.40 -39.89
C LEU A 299 -17.75 27.18 -38.72
N LEU A 300 -17.36 25.94 -38.42
CA LEU A 300 -16.39 25.65 -37.37
C LEU A 300 -15.01 26.25 -37.67
N ARG A 301 -14.56 26.22 -38.93
CA ARG A 301 -13.30 26.87 -39.34
C ARG A 301 -13.38 28.39 -39.16
N GLU A 302 -14.49 29.00 -39.56
CA GLU A 302 -14.73 30.44 -39.38
C GLU A 302 -14.81 30.84 -37.89
N VAL A 303 -15.45 30.03 -37.06
CA VAL A 303 -15.53 30.22 -35.60
C VAL A 303 -14.16 30.11 -34.96
N THR A 304 -13.35 29.13 -35.36
CA THR A 304 -12.00 28.90 -34.79
C THR A 304 -11.05 30.04 -35.13
N ALA A 305 -11.13 30.57 -36.36
CA ALA A 305 -10.38 31.76 -36.76
C ALA A 305 -10.83 32.98 -35.93
N ALA A 306 -12.14 33.26 -35.88
CA ALA A 306 -12.67 34.38 -35.11
C ALA A 306 -12.37 34.29 -33.61
N PHE A 307 -12.33 33.08 -33.05
CA PHE A 307 -11.96 32.85 -31.64
C PHE A 307 -10.48 33.13 -31.40
N SER A 308 -9.60 32.65 -32.28
CA SER A 308 -8.15 32.89 -32.20
C SER A 308 -7.79 34.37 -32.33
N ASP A 309 -8.54 35.10 -33.16
CA ASP A 309 -8.38 36.55 -33.37
C ASP A 309 -8.98 37.41 -32.24
N GLY A 310 -9.56 36.79 -31.19
CA GLY A 310 -10.20 37.49 -30.08
C GLY A 310 -11.57 38.10 -30.41
N HIS A 311 -12.14 37.79 -31.57
CA HIS A 311 -13.46 38.25 -32.01
C HIS A 311 -14.59 37.33 -31.50
N TYR A 312 -14.76 37.28 -30.18
CA TYR A 312 -15.70 36.37 -29.50
C TYR A 312 -17.17 36.57 -29.91
N ASP A 313 -17.60 37.79 -30.22
CA ASP A 313 -18.96 38.05 -30.72
C ASP A 313 -19.21 37.39 -32.08
N LYS A 314 -18.21 37.41 -32.97
CA LYS A 314 -18.28 36.79 -34.29
C LYS A 314 -18.24 35.26 -34.17
N ALA A 315 -17.38 34.74 -33.31
CA ALA A 315 -17.34 33.31 -32.98
C ALA A 315 -18.68 32.82 -32.39
N ASN A 316 -19.27 33.57 -31.47
CA ASN A 316 -20.56 33.24 -30.86
C ASN A 316 -21.70 33.21 -31.89
N LYS A 317 -21.75 34.18 -32.82
CA LYS A 317 -22.73 34.18 -33.92
C LYS A 317 -22.56 32.97 -34.85
N GLY A 318 -21.31 32.57 -35.14
CA GLY A 318 -21.04 31.35 -35.91
C GLY A 318 -21.51 30.09 -35.20
N LEU A 319 -21.30 30.01 -33.88
CA LEU A 319 -21.80 28.89 -33.06
C LEU A 319 -23.33 28.82 -33.00
N ASN A 320 -24.04 29.95 -33.02
CA ASN A 320 -25.51 29.93 -33.12
C ASN A 320 -26.01 29.36 -34.43
N ARG A 321 -25.35 29.69 -35.54
CA ARG A 321 -25.71 29.12 -36.85
C ARG A 321 -25.51 27.60 -36.85
N ILE A 322 -24.42 27.14 -36.24
CA ILE A 322 -24.19 25.70 -36.03
C ILE A 322 -25.32 25.10 -35.18
N ALA A 323 -25.70 25.73 -34.06
CA ALA A 323 -26.78 25.24 -33.21
C ALA A 323 -28.12 25.08 -33.97
N VAL A 324 -28.47 26.06 -34.81
CA VAL A 324 -29.68 25.99 -35.64
C VAL A 324 -29.65 24.80 -36.61
N ILE A 325 -28.50 24.54 -37.25
CA ILE A 325 -28.34 23.39 -38.15
C ILE A 325 -28.45 22.07 -37.38
N LEU A 326 -27.86 22.00 -36.18
CA LEU A 326 -27.94 20.82 -35.31
C LEU A 326 -29.37 20.54 -34.87
N ASP A 327 -30.12 21.56 -34.45
CA ASP A 327 -31.53 21.42 -34.03
C ASP A 327 -32.45 21.03 -35.21
N ALA A 328 -32.21 21.55 -36.41
CA ALA A 328 -32.95 21.17 -37.62
C ALA A 328 -32.72 19.70 -38.01
N GLY A 329 -31.52 19.16 -37.80
CA GLY A 329 -31.21 17.75 -38.01
C GLY A 329 -31.90 16.80 -37.02
N VAL A 330 -32.18 17.27 -35.81
CA VAL A 330 -32.92 16.50 -34.78
C VAL A 330 -34.41 16.42 -35.08
N ALA A 331 -35.00 17.45 -35.70
CA ALA A 331 -36.43 17.49 -36.04
C ALA A 331 -36.80 16.74 -37.33
N SER A 332 -35.80 16.35 -38.14
CA SER A 332 -35.99 15.74 -39.47
C SER A 332 -35.85 14.20 -39.47
N GLY A 333 -35.68 13.58 -38.30
CA GLY A 333 -35.52 12.12 -38.13
C GLY A 333 -36.51 11.55 -37.14
#